data_AF-A0AA89NIC4-F1
#
_entry.id   AF-A0AA89NIC4-F1
#
_cell.length_a   1.000
_cell.length_b   1.000
_cell.length_c   1.000
_cell.angle_alpha   90.00
_cell.angle_beta   90.00
_cell.angle_gamma   90.00
#
_symmetry.space_group_name_H-M   'P 1'
#
loop_
_entity.id
_entity.type
_entity.pdbx_description
1 polymer ?
#
loop_
_entity_poly.entity_id
_entity_poly.type
_entity_poly.pdbx_seq_one_letter_code
_entity_poly.pdbx_strand_id
1 'polypeptide(L)'
;MPRDITHPLIEDYLDKLNKGLKNLPNSERRQYIFEVRDHIYNQLNEKINQGMNIDQAVQNTLCEFLPPNQLAKEILQESQGDDGFFSNRGDIFFHYGLIATVGSFGGLSIPVYKGELNVGVILPFIISLIIGILLLNSKVITLNERQLKNLKWVSRILIGFLSVPLSFFSIRIIKDNSINFFSLNYLIILILADLLVYMFLRKLFYHQQLENY
;
A
#
# COMPACT_ATOMS: atom_id res chain seq x y z
N MET A 1 4.04 -0.87 45.52
CA MET A 1 4.52 -0.84 44.12
C MET A 1 4.67 -2.29 43.68
N PRO A 2 3.97 -2.75 42.63
CA PRO A 2 4.20 -4.10 42.11
C PRO A 2 5.63 -4.16 41.56
N ARG A 3 6.35 -5.24 41.83
CA ARG A 3 7.67 -5.49 41.25
C ARG A 3 7.47 -5.72 39.75
N ASP A 4 8.26 -5.07 38.90
CA ASP A 4 8.42 -5.46 37.49
C ASP A 4 9.06 -6.85 37.45
N ILE A 5 8.25 -7.89 37.58
CA ILE A 5 8.70 -9.28 37.47
C ILE A 5 8.84 -9.58 35.98
N THR A 6 9.97 -9.23 35.40
CA THR A 6 10.29 -9.61 34.01
C THR A 6 10.68 -11.09 33.98
N HIS A 7 9.93 -11.90 33.22
CA HIS A 7 10.18 -13.34 33.10
C HIS A 7 10.47 -13.74 31.64
N PRO A 8 11.53 -14.52 31.36
CA PRO A 8 11.93 -14.86 29.98
C PRO A 8 10.84 -15.52 29.14
N LEU A 9 10.03 -16.38 29.75
CA LEU A 9 8.92 -17.06 29.05
C LEU A 9 7.80 -16.09 28.61
N ILE A 10 7.55 -15.04 29.39
CA ILE A 10 6.54 -14.03 29.05
C ILE A 10 7.05 -13.19 27.88
N GLU A 11 8.32 -12.78 27.92
CA GLU A 11 8.91 -12.02 26.82
C GLU A 11 9.01 -12.85 25.53
N ASP A 12 9.34 -14.14 25.61
CA ASP A 12 9.31 -15.04 24.45
C ASP A 12 7.89 -15.20 23.87
N TYR A 13 6.88 -15.32 24.74
CA TYR A 13 5.49 -15.36 24.34
C TYR A 13 5.07 -14.07 23.60
N LEU A 14 5.38 -12.90 24.18
CA LEU A 14 5.04 -11.59 23.60
C LEU A 14 5.80 -11.33 22.30
N ASP A 15 7.06 -11.75 22.18
CA ASP A 15 7.83 -11.60 20.95
C ASP A 15 7.27 -12.49 19.82
N LYS A 16 6.87 -13.72 20.13
CA LYS A 16 6.17 -14.61 19.18
C LYS A 16 4.83 -14.01 18.73
N LEU A 17 4.06 -13.43 19.66
CA LEU A 17 2.80 -12.75 19.35
C LEU A 17 3.05 -11.53 18.45
N ASN A 18 4.04 -10.69 18.79
CA ASN A 18 4.42 -9.51 18.01
C ASN A 18 4.84 -9.88 16.57
N LYS A 19 5.58 -10.98 16.40
CA LYS A 19 5.91 -11.54 15.09
C LYS A 19 4.67 -12.01 14.32
N GLY A 20 3.69 -12.61 15.01
CA GLY A 20 2.40 -13.01 14.44
C GLY A 20 1.57 -11.82 13.97
N LEU A 21 1.63 -10.70 14.67
CA LEU A 21 0.90 -9.46 14.39
C LEU A 21 1.60 -8.52 13.39
N LYS A 22 2.65 -8.97 12.69
CA LYS A 22 3.46 -8.14 11.77
C LYS A 22 2.66 -7.44 10.65
N ASN A 23 1.46 -7.92 10.36
CA ASN A 23 0.59 -7.38 9.31
C ASN A 23 -0.24 -6.17 9.78
N LEU A 24 -0.31 -5.91 11.08
CA LEU A 24 -0.99 -4.73 11.63
C LEU A 24 -0.09 -3.48 11.57
N PRO A 25 -0.68 -2.28 11.50
CA PRO A 25 0.03 -1.02 11.71
C PRO A 25 0.84 -1.03 13.02
N ASN A 26 1.99 -0.34 13.01
CA ASN A 26 2.90 -0.35 14.17
C ASN A 26 2.26 0.22 15.46
N SER A 27 1.32 1.17 15.34
CA SER A 27 0.57 1.74 16.46
C SER A 27 -0.35 0.70 17.09
N GLU A 28 -1.24 0.10 16.30
CA GLU A 28 -2.18 -0.94 16.75
C GLU A 28 -1.45 -2.16 17.30
N ARG A 29 -0.41 -2.63 16.60
CA ARG A 29 0.41 -3.75 17.07
C ARG A 29 0.98 -3.49 18.46
N ARG A 30 1.49 -2.27 18.72
CA ARG A 30 2.00 -1.91 20.05
C ARG A 30 0.90 -1.88 21.10
N GLN A 31 -0.29 -1.40 20.75
CA GLN A 31 -1.44 -1.38 21.64
C GLN A 31 -1.85 -2.80 22.04
N TYR A 32 -2.04 -3.70 21.09
CA TYR A 32 -2.38 -5.10 21.38
C TYR A 32 -1.31 -5.81 22.24
N ILE A 33 -0.03 -5.59 21.93
CA ILE A 33 1.06 -6.15 22.75
C ILE A 33 1.05 -5.58 24.17
N PHE A 34 0.73 -4.30 24.33
CA PHE A 34 0.62 -3.67 25.63
C PHE A 34 -0.56 -4.22 26.44
N GLU A 35 -1.74 -4.35 25.83
CA GLU A 35 -2.93 -4.90 26.48
C GLU A 35 -2.73 -6.35 26.91
N VAL A 36 -2.17 -7.19 26.04
CA VAL A 36 -1.87 -8.59 26.38
C VAL A 36 -0.81 -8.68 27.48
N ARG A 37 0.22 -7.83 27.42
CA ARG A 37 1.25 -7.76 28.47
C ARG A 37 0.63 -7.38 29.82
N ASP A 38 -0.22 -6.35 29.85
CA ASP A 38 -0.87 -5.89 31.07
C ASP A 38 -1.75 -6.99 31.67
N HIS A 39 -2.53 -7.68 30.84
CA HIS A 39 -3.39 -8.78 31.27
C HIS A 39 -2.59 -9.95 31.86
N ILE A 40 -1.49 -10.35 31.22
CA ILE A 40 -0.59 -11.39 31.73
C ILE A 40 -0.03 -11.00 33.11
N TYR A 41 0.47 -9.78 33.26
CA TYR A 41 1.07 -9.34 34.52
C TYR A 41 0.05 -9.16 35.64
N ASN A 42 -1.17 -8.72 35.33
CA ASN A 42 -2.25 -8.63 36.31
C ASN A 42 -2.60 -10.02 36.86
N GLN A 43 -2.82 -11.01 35.98
CA GLN A 43 -3.10 -12.39 36.41
C GLN A 43 -1.92 -13.02 37.16
N LEU A 44 -0.67 -12.75 36.72
CA LEU A 44 0.52 -13.24 37.41
C LEU A 44 0.59 -12.70 38.85
N ASN A 45 0.36 -11.40 39.03
CA ASN A 45 0.39 -10.76 40.35
C ASN A 45 -0.69 -11.32 41.28
N GLU A 46 -1.89 -11.59 40.76
CA GLU A 46 -2.95 -12.25 41.53
C GLU A 46 -2.53 -13.62 42.05
N LYS A 47 -1.91 -14.45 41.20
CA LYS A 47 -1.44 -15.80 41.59
C LYS A 47 -0.28 -15.76 42.59
N ILE A 48 0.64 -14.80 42.44
CA ILE A 48 1.72 -14.58 43.41
C ILE A 48 1.16 -14.13 44.76
N ASN A 49 0.16 -13.24 44.76
CA ASN A 49 -0.51 -12.79 45.99
C ASN A 49 -1.28 -13.92 46.70
N GLN A 50 -1.72 -14.94 45.95
CA GLN A 50 -2.30 -16.18 46.49
C GLN A 50 -1.25 -17.15 47.05
N GLY A 51 0.04 -16.78 47.04
CA GLY A 51 1.14 -17.56 47.60
C GLY A 51 1.78 -18.56 46.63
N MET A 52 1.47 -18.50 45.34
CA MET A 52 2.09 -19.36 44.34
C MET A 52 3.54 -18.95 44.07
N ASN A 53 4.43 -19.92 43.83
CA ASN A 53 5.79 -19.65 43.38
C ASN A 53 5.78 -18.98 42.00
N ILE A 54 6.70 -18.04 41.76
CA ILE A 54 6.79 -17.25 40.53
C ILE A 54 6.85 -18.14 39.28
N ASP A 55 7.69 -19.17 39.25
CA ASP A 55 7.85 -20.02 38.06
C ASP A 55 6.57 -20.81 37.76
N GLN A 56 5.90 -21.28 38.81
CA GLN A 56 4.62 -21.97 38.70
C GLN A 56 3.51 -21.02 38.26
N ALA A 57 3.49 -19.80 38.80
CA ALA A 57 2.51 -18.78 38.45
C ALA A 57 2.64 -18.37 36.98
N VAL A 58 3.87 -18.20 36.47
CA VAL A 58 4.12 -17.88 35.06
C VAL A 58 3.63 -18.99 34.14
N GLN A 59 3.98 -20.26 34.40
CA GLN A 59 3.52 -21.37 33.56
C GLN A 59 1.99 -21.46 33.57
N ASN A 60 1.37 -21.33 34.74
CA ASN A 60 -0.07 -21.46 34.89
C ASN A 60 -0.82 -20.31 34.18
N THR A 61 -0.34 -19.07 34.31
CA THR A 61 -0.86 -17.92 33.56
C THR A 61 -0.72 -18.12 32.05
N LEU A 62 0.46 -18.51 31.55
CA LEU A 62 0.65 -18.70 30.10
C LEU A 62 -0.19 -19.84 29.51
N CYS A 63 -0.53 -20.87 30.30
CA CYS A 63 -1.43 -21.95 29.89
C CYS A 63 -2.90 -21.52 29.75
N GLU A 64 -3.32 -20.46 30.44
CA GLU A 64 -4.67 -19.91 30.34
C GLU A 64 -4.84 -19.03 29.09
N PHE A 65 -3.73 -18.55 28.52
CA PHE A 65 -3.74 -17.82 27.27
C PHE A 65 -3.69 -18.78 26.08
N LEU A 66 -4.32 -18.35 24.98
CA LEU A 66 -4.16 -19.02 23.69
C LEU A 66 -2.69 -19.01 23.26
N PRO A 67 -2.21 -20.02 22.53
CA PRO A 67 -0.88 -19.98 21.92
C PRO A 67 -0.69 -18.70 21.08
N PRO A 68 0.51 -18.09 21.06
CA PRO A 68 0.75 -16.79 20.41
C PRO A 68 0.25 -16.72 18.95
N ASN A 69 0.40 -17.81 18.20
CA ASN A 69 -0.03 -17.90 16.81
C ASN A 69 -1.55 -17.94 16.65
N GLN A 70 -2.27 -18.55 17.59
CA GLN A 70 -3.73 -18.62 17.59
C GLN A 70 -4.31 -17.28 18.04
N LEU A 71 -3.76 -16.69 19.10
CA LEU A 71 -4.15 -15.35 19.55
C LEU A 71 -3.89 -14.30 18.46
N ALA A 72 -2.75 -14.36 17.79
CA ALA A 72 -2.48 -13.48 16.64
C ALA A 72 -3.53 -13.62 15.54
N LYS A 73 -4.00 -14.85 15.27
CA LYS A 73 -5.02 -15.11 14.26
C LYS A 73 -6.37 -14.52 14.66
N GLU A 74 -6.78 -14.66 15.92
CA GLU A 74 -8.03 -14.08 16.41
C GLU A 74 -8.00 -12.55 16.37
N ILE A 75 -6.92 -11.92 16.86
CA ILE A 75 -6.74 -10.47 16.79
C ILE A 75 -6.77 -9.97 15.33
N LEU A 76 -6.11 -10.69 14.42
CA LEU A 76 -6.14 -10.34 13.00
C LEU A 76 -7.53 -10.53 12.38
N GLN A 77 -8.30 -11.51 12.82
CA GLN A 77 -9.66 -11.74 12.34
C GLN A 77 -10.64 -10.70 12.87
N GLU A 78 -10.51 -10.31 14.14
CA GLU A 78 -11.32 -9.27 14.78
C GLU A 78 -11.02 -7.89 14.18
N SER A 79 -9.73 -7.57 13.97
CA SER A 79 -9.30 -6.37 13.23
C SER A 79 -9.80 -6.35 11.78
N GLN A 80 -10.02 -7.53 11.16
CA GLN A 80 -10.60 -7.63 9.82
C GLN A 80 -12.14 -7.64 9.81
N GLY A 81 -12.78 -7.76 10.97
CA GLY A 81 -14.20 -8.10 11.13
C GLY A 81 -15.19 -7.06 10.61
N ASP A 82 -14.83 -5.77 10.56
CA ASP A 82 -15.65 -4.70 9.99
C ASP A 82 -14.93 -3.90 8.87
N ASP A 83 -13.59 -3.86 8.88
CA ASP A 83 -12.79 -3.06 7.95
C ASP A 83 -12.17 -3.85 6.79
N GLY A 84 -12.13 -5.19 6.86
CA GLY A 84 -11.43 -6.04 5.90
C GLY A 84 -12.01 -5.97 4.48
N PHE A 85 -13.30 -5.72 4.33
CA PHE A 85 -13.95 -5.59 3.01
C PHE A 85 -13.69 -4.23 2.36
N PHE A 86 -13.64 -3.15 3.14
CA PHE A 86 -13.34 -1.81 2.65
C PHE A 86 -11.83 -1.64 2.38
N SER A 87 -10.97 -2.16 3.24
CA SER A 87 -9.52 -2.20 3.04
C SER A 87 -9.14 -2.96 1.77
N ASN A 88 -9.73 -4.15 1.54
CA ASN A 88 -9.47 -4.93 0.33
C ASN A 88 -9.98 -4.23 -0.94
N ARG A 89 -11.13 -3.53 -0.87
CA ARG A 89 -11.61 -2.70 -2.00
C ARG A 89 -10.70 -1.52 -2.30
N GLY A 90 -10.18 -0.83 -1.28
CA GLY A 90 -9.21 0.26 -1.43
C GLY A 90 -7.93 -0.22 -2.12
N ASP A 91 -7.41 -1.38 -1.72
CA ASP A 91 -6.22 -2.00 -2.31
C ASP A 91 -6.40 -2.37 -3.79
N ILE A 92 -7.58 -2.91 -4.13
CA ILE A 92 -7.97 -3.23 -5.51
C ILE A 92 -8.07 -1.94 -6.33
N PHE A 93 -8.78 -0.93 -5.84
CA PHE A 93 -8.96 0.34 -6.55
C PHE A 93 -7.63 1.06 -6.77
N PHE A 94 -6.72 1.00 -5.80
CA PHE A 94 -5.38 1.55 -5.92
C PHE A 94 -4.57 0.84 -7.02
N HIS A 95 -4.52 -0.50 -7.02
CA HIS A 95 -3.76 -1.24 -8.03
C HIS A 95 -4.31 -1.05 -9.44
N TYR A 96 -5.61 -1.24 -9.63
CA TYR A 96 -6.24 -1.04 -10.94
C TYR A 96 -6.17 0.42 -11.37
N GLY A 97 -6.31 1.35 -10.44
CA GLY A 97 -6.14 2.78 -10.67
C GLY A 97 -4.76 3.11 -11.21
N LEU A 98 -3.70 2.64 -10.53
CA LEU A 98 -2.32 2.84 -10.96
C LEU A 98 -2.02 2.22 -12.32
N ILE A 99 -2.42 0.96 -12.54
CA ILE A 99 -2.19 0.26 -13.81
C ILE A 99 -2.94 0.96 -14.94
N ALA A 100 -4.19 1.36 -14.73
CA ALA A 100 -4.99 2.05 -15.73
C ALA A 100 -4.41 3.42 -16.07
N THR A 101 -3.98 4.20 -15.07
CA THR A 101 -3.40 5.54 -15.27
C THR A 101 -2.03 5.50 -15.94
N VAL A 102 -1.13 4.61 -15.52
CA VAL A 102 0.23 4.56 -16.09
C VAL A 102 0.24 3.75 -17.39
N GLY A 103 -0.45 2.62 -17.41
CA GLY A 103 -0.51 1.73 -18.56
C GLY A 103 -1.18 2.36 -19.79
N SER A 104 -2.13 3.27 -19.60
CA SER A 104 -2.78 4.00 -20.70
C SER A 104 -1.79 4.77 -21.57
N PHE A 105 -0.69 5.28 -21.00
CA PHE A 105 0.33 6.01 -21.77
C PHE A 105 1.01 5.15 -22.84
N GLY A 106 1.06 3.82 -22.65
CA GLY A 106 1.60 2.92 -23.67
C GLY A 106 0.74 2.93 -24.94
N GLY A 107 -0.57 2.79 -24.77
CA GLY A 107 -1.52 2.84 -25.90
C GLY A 107 -1.71 4.23 -26.48
N LEU A 108 -1.69 5.28 -25.63
CA LEU A 108 -1.70 6.67 -26.08
C LEU A 108 -0.44 7.04 -26.86
N SER A 109 0.64 6.26 -26.79
CA SER A 109 1.83 6.49 -27.62
C SER A 109 1.63 6.03 -29.08
N ILE A 110 0.62 5.21 -29.39
CA ILE A 110 0.41 4.63 -30.74
C ILE A 110 0.27 5.69 -31.85
N PRO A 111 -0.47 6.81 -31.68
CA PRO A 111 -0.56 7.85 -32.72
C PRO A 111 0.79 8.48 -33.08
N VAL A 112 1.75 8.52 -32.13
CA VAL A 112 3.12 8.99 -32.41
C VAL A 112 3.81 8.05 -33.40
N TYR A 113 3.62 6.73 -33.24
CA TYR A 113 4.16 5.73 -34.16
C TYR A 113 3.42 5.72 -35.51
N LYS A 114 2.09 5.84 -35.50
CA LYS A 114 1.28 5.80 -36.73
C LYS A 114 1.31 7.11 -37.53
N GLY A 115 1.60 8.24 -36.89
CA GLY A 115 1.57 9.55 -37.53
C GLY A 115 0.17 10.03 -37.93
N GLU A 116 -0.86 9.43 -37.35
CA GLU A 116 -2.27 9.76 -37.56
C GLU A 116 -3.08 9.41 -36.30
N LEU A 117 -4.23 10.05 -36.14
CA LEU A 117 -5.14 9.80 -35.03
C LEU A 117 -6.22 8.79 -35.43
N ASN A 118 -6.18 7.58 -34.89
CA ASN A 118 -7.29 6.65 -34.98
C ASN A 118 -8.05 6.64 -33.64
N VAL A 119 -9.19 7.33 -33.60
CA VAL A 119 -10.02 7.45 -32.39
C VAL A 119 -10.36 6.08 -31.83
N GLY A 120 -10.75 5.12 -32.67
CA GLY A 120 -11.14 3.78 -32.22
C GLY A 120 -10.02 3.02 -31.50
N VAL A 121 -8.76 3.28 -31.86
CA VAL A 121 -7.60 2.68 -31.19
C VAL A 121 -7.28 3.39 -29.87
N ILE A 122 -7.37 4.72 -29.82
CA ILE A 122 -6.96 5.48 -28.63
C ILE A 122 -8.05 5.55 -27.55
N LEU A 123 -9.32 5.49 -27.95
CA LEU A 123 -10.47 5.62 -27.04
C LEU A 123 -10.39 4.71 -25.81
N PRO A 124 -10.11 3.40 -25.91
CA PRO A 124 -10.02 2.55 -24.72
C PRO A 124 -8.92 3.00 -23.75
N PHE A 125 -7.81 3.55 -24.26
CA PHE A 125 -6.73 4.06 -23.41
C PHE A 125 -7.08 5.38 -22.74
N ILE A 126 -7.82 6.27 -23.42
CA ILE A 126 -8.36 7.50 -22.82
C ILE A 126 -9.34 7.14 -21.69
N ILE A 127 -10.27 6.21 -21.96
CA ILE A 127 -11.24 5.75 -20.96
C ILE A 127 -10.51 5.12 -19.77
N SER A 128 -9.51 4.26 -20.04
CA SER A 128 -8.68 3.65 -19.01
C SER A 128 -7.97 4.69 -18.16
N LEU A 129 -7.38 5.73 -18.76
CA LEU A 129 -6.72 6.83 -18.04
C LEU A 129 -7.70 7.56 -17.11
N ILE A 130 -8.89 7.91 -17.61
CA ILE A 130 -9.92 8.61 -16.85
C ILE A 130 -10.38 7.75 -15.66
N ILE A 131 -10.72 6.48 -15.92
CA ILE A 131 -11.13 5.54 -14.86
C ILE A 131 -10.01 5.39 -13.83
N GLY A 132 -8.75 5.28 -14.27
CA GLY A 132 -7.61 5.17 -13.37
C GLY A 132 -7.48 6.37 -12.43
N ILE A 133 -7.59 7.58 -12.98
CA ILE A 133 -7.55 8.82 -12.19
C ILE A 133 -8.72 8.88 -11.20
N LEU A 134 -9.93 8.52 -11.63
CA LEU A 134 -11.11 8.50 -10.76
C LEU A 134 -10.98 7.50 -9.62
N LEU A 135 -10.46 6.30 -9.90
CA LEU A 135 -10.21 5.27 -8.89
C LEU A 135 -9.17 5.77 -7.88
N LEU A 136 -8.04 6.32 -8.34
CA LEU A 136 -6.98 6.83 -7.46
C LEU A 136 -7.39 8.04 -6.63
N ASN A 137 -8.34 8.83 -7.10
CA ASN A 137 -8.90 9.97 -6.37
C ASN A 137 -10.07 9.58 -5.45
N SER A 138 -10.41 8.29 -5.36
CA SER A 138 -11.50 7.81 -4.51
C SER A 138 -11.14 7.94 -3.04
N LYS A 139 -12.08 8.46 -2.23
CA LYS A 139 -11.95 8.53 -0.76
C LYS A 139 -11.91 7.17 -0.07
N VAL A 140 -12.23 6.10 -0.80
CA VAL A 140 -12.19 4.72 -0.29
C VAL A 140 -10.74 4.22 -0.15
N ILE A 141 -9.77 4.87 -0.80
CA ILE A 141 -8.36 4.48 -0.73
C ILE A 141 -7.72 5.11 0.51
N THR A 142 -7.48 4.30 1.53
CA THR A 142 -6.56 4.59 2.63
C THR A 142 -5.19 3.99 2.29
N LEU A 143 -4.21 4.82 1.92
CA LEU A 143 -2.92 4.32 1.49
C LEU A 143 -2.10 3.78 2.67
N ASN A 144 -1.85 2.48 2.66
CA ASN A 144 -0.90 1.84 3.56
C ASN A 144 0.56 2.26 3.21
N GLU A 145 1.50 2.14 4.16
CA GLU A 145 2.92 2.51 3.95
C GLU A 145 3.52 1.88 2.67
N ARG A 146 3.14 0.64 2.38
CA ARG A 146 3.57 -0.09 1.18
C ARG A 146 3.06 0.57 -0.11
N GLN A 147 1.80 0.99 -0.12
CA GLN A 147 1.17 1.63 -1.27
C GLN A 147 1.71 3.04 -1.46
N LEU A 148 1.98 3.77 -0.38
CA LEU A 148 2.63 5.07 -0.41
C LEU A 148 4.04 4.97 -1.04
N LYS A 149 4.81 3.94 -0.66
CA LYS A 149 6.12 3.64 -1.27
C LYS A 149 5.99 3.29 -2.75
N ASN A 150 5.00 2.48 -3.12
CA ASN A 150 4.73 2.12 -4.51
C ASN A 150 4.37 3.36 -5.34
N LEU A 151 3.46 4.21 -4.85
CA LEU A 151 3.06 5.45 -5.52
C LEU A 151 4.27 6.37 -5.77
N LYS A 152 5.14 6.55 -4.77
CA LYS A 152 6.38 7.33 -4.93
C LYS A 152 7.31 6.76 -5.99
N TRP A 153 7.46 5.43 -6.04
CA TRP A 153 8.32 4.76 -7.00
C TRP A 153 7.74 4.81 -8.42
N VAL A 154 6.43 4.56 -8.56
CA VAL A 154 5.70 4.65 -9.83
C VAL A 154 5.74 6.07 -10.41
N SER A 155 5.55 7.11 -9.59
CA SER A 155 5.69 8.50 -10.04
C SER A 155 7.07 8.81 -10.63
N ARG A 156 8.14 8.15 -10.17
CA ARG A 156 9.47 8.29 -10.77
C ARG A 156 9.60 7.54 -12.09
N ILE A 157 8.98 6.36 -12.18
CA ILE A 157 8.99 5.55 -13.41
C ILE A 157 8.20 6.19 -14.52
N LEU A 158 7.12 6.90 -14.19
CA LEU A 158 6.31 7.62 -15.18
C LEU A 158 7.18 8.52 -16.07
N ILE A 159 8.13 9.25 -15.46
CA ILE A 159 9.11 10.06 -16.20
C ILE A 159 9.97 9.19 -17.14
N GLY A 160 10.43 8.04 -16.67
CA GLY A 160 11.17 7.07 -17.50
C GLY A 160 10.32 6.47 -18.63
N PHE A 161 9.01 6.40 -18.44
CA PHE A 161 8.05 5.88 -19.40
C PHE A 161 7.90 6.77 -20.64
N LEU A 162 8.30 8.05 -20.56
CA LEU A 162 8.44 8.94 -21.73
C LEU A 162 9.40 8.39 -22.80
N SER A 163 10.29 7.47 -22.43
CA SER A 163 11.13 6.76 -23.41
C SER A 163 10.31 6.03 -24.48
N VAL A 164 9.10 5.56 -24.18
CA VAL A 164 8.23 4.85 -25.13
C VAL A 164 7.77 5.76 -26.28
N PRO A 165 7.05 6.86 -26.05
CA PRO A 165 6.64 7.75 -27.14
C PRO A 165 7.82 8.42 -27.85
N LEU A 166 8.92 8.71 -27.15
CA LEU A 166 10.15 9.22 -27.77
C LEU A 166 10.78 8.20 -28.73
N SER A 167 10.79 6.91 -28.35
CA SER A 167 11.28 5.83 -29.22
C SER A 167 10.40 5.68 -30.45
N PHE A 168 9.08 5.72 -30.30
CA PHE A 168 8.14 5.69 -31.42
C PHE A 168 8.32 6.87 -32.37
N PHE A 169 8.53 8.07 -31.84
CA PHE A 169 8.83 9.25 -32.66
C PHE A 169 10.14 9.09 -33.44
N SER A 170 11.18 8.56 -32.79
CA SER A 170 12.48 8.30 -33.43
C SER A 170 12.37 7.28 -34.57
N ILE A 171 11.68 6.17 -34.33
CA ILE A 171 11.40 5.15 -35.36
C ILE A 171 10.63 5.77 -36.53
N ARG A 172 9.69 6.67 -36.25
CA ARG A 172 8.90 7.32 -37.29
C ARG A 172 9.74 8.21 -38.18
N ILE A 173 10.63 9.02 -37.62
CA ILE A 173 11.55 9.87 -38.39
C ILE A 173 12.41 9.01 -39.34
N ILE A 174 12.92 7.88 -38.85
CA ILE A 174 13.72 6.95 -39.66
C ILE A 174 12.87 6.39 -40.82
N LYS A 175 11.63 5.98 -40.54
CA LYS A 175 10.74 5.39 -41.55
C LYS A 175 10.32 6.37 -42.63
N ASP A 176 9.97 7.60 -42.26
CA ASP A 176 9.45 8.61 -43.19
C ASP A 176 10.57 9.49 -43.80
N ASN A 177 11.82 9.30 -43.35
CA ASN A 177 13.00 10.12 -43.68
C ASN A 177 12.75 11.64 -43.58
N SER A 178 11.80 12.03 -42.72
CA SER A 178 11.31 13.38 -42.55
C SER A 178 10.59 13.51 -41.21
N ILE A 179 10.42 14.75 -40.73
CA ILE A 179 9.68 15.02 -39.49
C ILE A 179 8.19 15.05 -39.80
N ASN A 180 7.44 14.11 -39.23
CA ASN A 180 5.99 14.12 -39.27
C ASN A 180 5.46 15.09 -38.19
N PHE A 181 4.95 16.25 -38.61
CA PHE A 181 4.46 17.30 -37.70
C PHE A 181 3.28 16.86 -36.84
N PHE A 182 2.40 15.97 -37.34
CA PHE A 182 1.34 15.41 -36.53
C PHE A 182 1.91 14.63 -35.35
N SER A 183 2.89 13.76 -35.60
CA SER A 183 3.56 12.95 -34.57
C SER A 183 4.28 13.82 -33.55
N LEU A 184 4.94 14.89 -34.01
CA LEU A 184 5.62 15.86 -33.14
C LEU A 184 4.63 16.59 -32.22
N ASN A 185 3.56 17.15 -32.79
CA ASN A 185 2.55 17.86 -32.02
C ASN A 185 1.85 16.94 -31.02
N TYR A 186 1.54 15.70 -31.43
CA TYR A 186 0.94 14.71 -30.56
C TYR A 186 1.90 14.30 -29.42
N LEU A 187 3.19 14.12 -29.71
CA LEU A 187 4.21 13.84 -28.69
C LEU A 187 4.28 14.95 -27.64
N ILE A 188 4.25 16.23 -28.06
CA ILE A 188 4.26 17.37 -27.13
C ILE A 188 3.03 17.32 -26.20
N ILE A 189 1.84 17.06 -26.77
CA ILE A 189 0.60 16.90 -25.97
C ILE A 189 0.74 15.74 -24.99
N LEU A 190 1.31 14.61 -25.41
CA LEU A 190 1.49 13.44 -24.55
C LEU A 190 2.47 13.69 -23.41
N ILE A 191 3.57 14.41 -23.66
CA ILE A 191 4.52 14.84 -22.62
C ILE A 191 3.84 15.75 -21.60
N LEU A 192 3.03 16.71 -22.07
CA LEU A 192 2.25 17.59 -21.17
C LEU A 192 1.25 16.78 -20.32
N ALA A 193 0.56 15.81 -20.93
CA ALA A 193 -0.35 14.93 -20.21
C ALA A 193 0.37 14.08 -19.16
N ASP A 194 1.55 13.54 -19.48
CA ASP A 194 2.39 12.77 -18.56
C ASP A 194 2.83 13.62 -17.36
N LEU A 195 3.26 14.87 -17.60
CA LEU A 195 3.60 15.82 -16.54
C LEU A 195 2.41 16.14 -15.62
N LEU A 196 1.20 16.31 -16.18
CA LEU A 196 -0.01 16.52 -15.38
C LEU A 196 -0.31 15.31 -14.49
N VAL A 197 -0.17 14.09 -15.01
CA VAL A 197 -0.36 12.86 -14.24
C VAL A 197 0.74 12.71 -13.17
N TYR A 198 1.99 13.04 -13.48
CA TYR A 198 3.07 13.07 -12.51
C TYR A 198 2.75 14.02 -11.34
N MET A 199 2.29 15.24 -11.65
CA MET A 199 1.87 16.21 -10.64
C MET A 199 0.70 15.68 -9.80
N PHE A 200 -0.28 15.04 -10.44
CA PHE A 200 -1.43 14.42 -9.76
C PHE A 200 -0.98 13.33 -8.78
N LEU A 201 -0.19 12.34 -9.21
CA LEU A 201 0.28 11.26 -8.35
C LEU A 201 1.16 11.77 -7.22
N ARG A 202 1.97 12.81 -7.48
CA ARG A 202 2.80 13.45 -6.45
C ARG A 202 1.96 14.21 -5.43
N LYS A 203 0.90 14.91 -5.87
CA LYS A 203 -0.06 15.56 -4.96
C LYS A 203 -0.78 14.53 -4.10
N LEU A 204 -1.23 13.42 -4.69
CA LEU A 204 -1.88 12.32 -3.98
C LEU A 204 -0.96 11.75 -2.88
N PHE A 205 0.32 11.55 -3.20
CA PHE A 205 1.34 11.10 -2.24
C PHE A 205 1.47 12.06 -1.05
N TYR A 206 1.60 13.38 -1.29
CA TYR A 206 1.76 14.35 -0.20
C TYR A 206 0.51 14.54 0.65
N HIS A 207 -0.68 14.55 0.02
CA HIS A 207 -1.93 14.74 0.75
C HIS A 207 -2.16 13.63 1.77
N GLN A 208 -1.96 12.36 1.36
CA GLN A 208 -2.17 11.23 2.26
C GLN A 208 -1.00 11.00 3.23
N GLN A 209 0.21 11.50 2.95
CA GLN A 209 1.29 11.48 3.93
C GLN A 209 0.98 12.38 5.14
N LEU A 210 0.27 13.49 4.93
CA LEU A 210 -0.12 14.43 5.99
C LEU A 210 -1.29 13.92 6.84
N GLU A 211 -2.17 13.07 6.30
CA GLU A 211 -3.29 12.49 7.07
C GLU A 211 -2.88 11.31 7.96
N ASN A 212 -1.71 10.70 7.71
CA ASN A 212 -1.18 9.56 8.46
C ASN A 212 -0.20 9.96 9.59
N TYR A 213 0.06 11.25 9.81
CA TYR A 213 0.93 11.81 10.85
C TYR A 213 0.15 12.77 11.74
#